data_AF-A0A3S4JDX2-F1
#
_entry.id   AF-A0A3S4JDX2-F1
#
_cell.length_a   1.000
_cell.length_b   1.000
_cell.length_c   1.000
_cell.angle_alpha   90.00
_cell.angle_beta   90.00
_cell.angle_gamma   90.00
#
_symmetry.space_group_name_H-M   'P 1'
#
loop_
_entity.id
_entity.type
_entity.pdbx_description
1 polymer ?
#
loop_
_entity_poly.entity_id
_entity_poly.type
_entity_poly.pdbx_seq_one_letter_code
_entity_poly.pdbx_strand_id
1 'polypeptide(L)'
;MPTPAKAYLVGLAATDDPASLGTEMLTFSASAEHNPLANRKQNPENLFSEAVETLIELEEVQDEKPSLFARVTALFTKKEQTDDARFSDVHKAVELVATEQQILSERTDKSLSEQDKRLSELESSLQEQLAAFAELEQKLSSEDSRKDYRQRAPGGDAPTGTLTNC
;
A
#
# COMPACT_ATOMS: atom_id res chain seq x y z
N MET A 1 -18.42 39.13 9.59
CA MET A 1 -17.59 38.30 8.70
C MET A 1 -18.37 37.03 8.40
N PRO A 2 -18.51 36.58 7.14
CA PRO A 2 -19.22 35.34 6.85
C PRO A 2 -18.37 34.17 7.34
N THR A 3 -18.95 33.31 8.18
CA THR A 3 -18.35 32.04 8.59
C THR A 3 -18.17 31.14 7.36
N PRO A 4 -17.09 30.35 7.25
CA PRO A 4 -16.91 29.45 6.12
C PRO A 4 -18.09 28.48 6.04
N ALA A 5 -18.80 28.49 4.91
CA ALA A 5 -19.85 27.53 4.63
C ALA A 5 -19.19 26.14 4.59
N LYS A 6 -19.55 25.28 5.53
CA LYS A 6 -19.02 23.92 5.60
C LYS A 6 -19.75 23.07 4.56
N ALA A 7 -19.07 22.78 3.45
CA ALA A 7 -19.56 21.84 2.45
C ALA A 7 -19.29 20.42 2.93
N TYR A 8 -20.34 19.60 3.03
CA TYR A 8 -20.24 18.20 3.40
C TYR A 8 -20.91 17.35 2.31
N LEU A 9 -20.30 16.22 1.96
CA LEU A 9 -20.90 15.25 1.05
C LEU A 9 -21.85 14.34 1.84
N VAL A 10 -23.11 14.28 1.43
CA VAL A 10 -24.14 13.45 2.07
C VAL A 10 -24.69 12.45 1.06
N GLY A 11 -24.10 11.25 1.08
CA GLY A 11 -24.47 10.12 0.21
C GLY A 11 -23.78 10.15 -1.16
N LEU A 12 -23.42 8.97 -1.67
CA LEU A 12 -22.86 8.76 -3.00
C LEU A 12 -23.69 7.67 -3.70
N ALA A 13 -24.14 7.95 -4.91
CA ALA A 13 -24.82 6.97 -5.76
C ALA A 13 -23.96 6.70 -7.00
N ALA A 14 -23.64 5.43 -7.24
CA ALA A 14 -22.93 4.99 -8.43
C ALA A 14 -23.91 4.25 -9.35
N THR A 15 -23.88 4.55 -10.64
CA THR A 15 -24.67 3.86 -11.67
C THR A 15 -23.71 3.30 -12.71
N ASP A 16 -23.77 1.99 -12.97
CA ASP A 16 -22.80 1.25 -13.81
C ASP A 16 -22.90 1.54 -15.33
N ASP A 17 -23.85 2.37 -15.79
CA ASP A 17 -24.02 2.71 -17.20
C ASP A 17 -23.91 4.23 -17.45
N PRO A 18 -23.00 4.70 -18.33
CA PRO A 18 -22.64 6.11 -18.48
C PRO A 18 -23.71 7.00 -19.16
N ALA A 19 -24.95 6.51 -19.34
CA ALA A 19 -26.04 7.27 -19.96
C ALA A 19 -27.45 6.79 -19.56
N SER A 20 -27.62 6.24 -18.35
CA SER A 20 -28.95 5.79 -17.91
C SER A 20 -29.78 6.96 -17.40
N LEU A 21 -31.07 6.98 -17.75
CA LEU A 21 -32.19 7.86 -17.32
C LEU A 21 -32.07 8.47 -15.89
N GLY A 22 -31.39 7.78 -14.98
CA GLY A 22 -31.07 8.26 -13.65
C GLY A 22 -30.30 9.57 -13.59
N THR A 23 -29.37 9.86 -14.50
CA THR A 23 -28.63 11.13 -14.52
C THR A 23 -29.50 12.28 -15.01
N GLU A 24 -30.30 12.08 -16.07
CA GLU A 24 -31.26 13.08 -16.56
C GLU A 24 -32.30 13.46 -15.49
N MET A 25 -32.77 12.48 -14.72
CA MET A 25 -33.66 12.73 -13.58
C MET A 25 -32.98 13.56 -12.49
N LEU A 26 -31.69 13.33 -12.23
CA LEU A 26 -30.92 14.14 -11.27
C LEU A 26 -30.73 15.57 -11.79
N THR A 27 -30.38 15.77 -13.07
CA THR A 27 -30.24 17.09 -13.70
C THR A 27 -31.56 17.86 -13.74
N PHE A 28 -32.67 17.20 -14.08
CA PHE A 28 -34.01 17.79 -14.03
C PHE A 28 -34.39 18.18 -12.59
N SER A 29 -34.13 17.29 -11.63
CA SER A 29 -34.44 17.54 -10.21
C SER A 29 -33.57 18.65 -9.60
N ALA A 30 -32.35 18.87 -10.11
CA ALA A 30 -31.47 19.95 -9.67
C ALA A 30 -31.98 21.34 -10.06
N SER A 31 -32.75 21.46 -11.15
CA SER A 31 -33.23 22.73 -11.71
C SER A 31 -34.75 22.95 -11.59
N ALA A 32 -35.52 21.91 -11.26
CA ALA A 32 -36.97 21.98 -11.13
C ALA A 32 -37.42 22.74 -9.87
N GLU A 33 -38.38 23.66 -10.04
CA GLU A 33 -39.04 24.40 -8.96
C GLU A 33 -39.79 23.47 -7.99
N HIS A 34 -40.35 22.37 -8.50
CA HIS A 34 -40.90 21.27 -7.71
C HIS A 34 -40.07 20.00 -7.92
N ASN A 35 -39.09 19.79 -7.04
CA ASN A 35 -38.16 18.67 -7.11
C ASN A 35 -38.85 17.33 -6.70
N PRO A 36 -38.96 16.34 -7.60
CA PRO A 36 -39.63 15.06 -7.31
C PRO A 36 -38.87 14.20 -6.28
N LEU A 37 -37.59 14.49 -6.04
CA LEU A 37 -36.73 13.84 -5.06
C LEU A 37 -36.66 14.60 -3.73
N ALA A 38 -37.47 15.65 -3.53
CA ALA A 38 -37.45 16.45 -2.30
C ALA A 38 -37.63 15.60 -1.03
N ASN A 39 -38.52 14.62 -1.05
CA ASN A 39 -38.77 13.70 0.07
C ASN A 39 -37.59 12.75 0.36
N ARG A 40 -36.64 12.61 -0.57
CA ARG A 40 -35.44 11.78 -0.40
C ARG A 40 -34.26 12.57 0.16
N LYS A 41 -34.36 13.89 0.24
CA LYS A 41 -33.32 14.72 0.86
C LYS A 41 -33.42 14.62 2.37
N GLN A 42 -32.29 14.45 3.05
CA GLN A 42 -32.23 14.57 4.51
C GLN A 42 -32.44 16.02 4.99
N ASN A 43 -32.10 16.99 4.15
CA ASN A 43 -32.30 18.42 4.40
C ASN A 43 -32.76 19.11 3.08
N PRO A 44 -33.78 19.99 3.10
CA PRO A 44 -34.26 20.70 1.91
C PRO A 44 -33.17 21.35 1.04
N GLU A 45 -32.12 21.88 1.69
CA GLU A 45 -30.99 22.57 1.06
C GLU A 45 -29.97 21.64 0.39
N ASN A 46 -30.08 20.31 0.56
CA ASN A 46 -29.15 19.37 -0.07
C ASN A 46 -29.30 19.41 -1.60
N LEU A 47 -28.19 19.60 -2.31
CA LEU A 47 -28.16 19.61 -3.78
C LEU A 47 -27.83 18.22 -4.32
N PHE A 48 -28.53 17.81 -5.37
CA PHE A 48 -28.15 16.65 -6.17
C PHE A 48 -27.28 17.15 -7.32
N SER A 49 -26.05 16.67 -7.41
CA SER A 49 -25.12 16.97 -8.50
C SER A 49 -24.47 15.68 -8.97
N GLU A 50 -24.05 15.68 -10.22
CA GLU A 50 -23.13 14.67 -10.72
C GLU A 50 -21.81 14.75 -9.95
N ALA A 51 -21.26 13.59 -9.59
CA ALA A 51 -19.95 13.48 -8.97
C ALA A 51 -18.89 13.57 -10.07
N VAL A 52 -18.26 14.75 -10.20
CA VAL A 52 -17.10 14.92 -11.09
C VAL A 52 -15.85 14.47 -10.35
N GLU A 53 -15.05 13.61 -10.99
CA GLU A 53 -13.77 13.17 -10.46
C GLU A 53 -12.91 14.40 -10.10
N THR A 54 -12.60 14.53 -8.81
CA THR A 54 -11.80 15.63 -8.28
C THR A 54 -10.78 15.02 -7.33
N LEU A 55 -9.52 15.40 -7.49
CA LEU A 55 -8.46 14.99 -6.57
C LEU A 55 -8.70 15.67 -5.22
N ILE A 56 -9.03 14.87 -4.19
CA ILE A 56 -9.14 15.34 -2.81
C ILE A 56 -7.80 15.07 -2.12
N GLU A 57 -6.91 16.05 -2.12
CA GLU A 57 -5.66 16.00 -1.34
C GLU A 57 -5.96 16.37 0.12
N LEU A 58 -6.00 15.37 0.99
CA LEU A 58 -6.09 15.55 2.43
C LEU A 58 -4.68 15.76 2.96
N GLU A 59 -4.27 17.01 3.16
CA GLU A 59 -3.03 17.32 3.87
C GLU A 59 -3.16 16.93 5.34
N GLU A 60 -2.47 15.87 5.75
CA GLU A 60 -2.18 15.64 7.16
C GLU A 60 -1.23 16.75 7.62
N VAL A 61 -1.78 17.80 8.23
CA VAL A 61 -0.98 18.76 9.00
C VAL A 61 -0.39 17.99 10.18
N GLN A 62 0.78 17.38 9.99
CA GLN A 62 1.57 16.83 11.08
C GLN A 62 2.09 18.02 11.88
N ASP A 63 1.45 18.32 13.00
CA ASP A 63 2.05 19.19 14.02
C ASP A 63 3.41 18.60 14.38
N GLU A 64 4.50 19.25 13.95
CA GLU A 64 5.87 18.83 14.26
C GLU A 64 6.05 18.81 15.77
N LYS A 65 5.92 17.63 16.37
CA LYS A 65 6.17 17.45 17.80
C LYS A 65 7.62 17.81 18.08
N PRO A 66 7.90 18.60 19.13
CA PRO A 66 9.27 19.03 19.44
C PRO A 66 10.16 17.81 19.68
N SER A 67 11.37 17.86 19.11
CA SER A 67 12.37 16.80 19.27
C SER A 67 12.67 16.53 20.74
N LEU A 68 13.14 15.32 21.06
CA LEU A 68 13.55 14.98 22.43
C LEU A 68 14.55 16.00 22.98
N PHE A 69 15.53 16.40 22.17
CA PHE A 69 16.51 17.41 22.52
C PHE A 69 15.84 18.75 22.86
N ALA A 70 14.88 19.21 22.05
CA ALA A 70 14.13 20.44 22.33
C ALA A 70 13.31 20.34 23.63
N ARG A 71 12.67 19.20 23.88
CA ARG A 71 11.91 18.94 25.11
C ARG A 71 12.79 18.97 26.36
N VAL A 72 13.95 18.30 26.32
CA VAL A 72 14.93 18.30 27.43
C VAL A 72 15.52 19.69 27.63
N THR A 73 15.89 20.39 26.55
CA THR A 73 16.45 21.75 26.63
C THR A 73 15.42 22.75 27.18
N ALA A 74 14.14 22.59 26.86
CA ALA A 74 13.06 23.42 27.42
C ALA A 74 12.90 23.26 28.95
N LEU A 75 13.23 22.10 29.52
CA LEU A 75 13.24 21.90 30.98
C LEU A 75 14.34 22.75 31.65
N PHE A 76 15.51 22.90 31.01
CA PHE A 76 16.66 23.59 31.60
C PHE A 76 16.77 25.08 31.28
N THR A 77 16.00 25.61 30.33
CA THR A 77 16.09 27.01 29.88
C THR A 77 15.22 27.99 30.68
N LYS A 78 14.41 27.50 31.62
CA LYS A 78 13.60 28.36 32.51
C LYS A 78 14.50 29.17 33.43
N LYS A 79 14.47 30.50 33.29
CA LYS A 79 15.22 31.45 34.14
C LYS A 79 14.59 31.52 35.53
N GLU A 80 15.43 31.36 36.55
CA GLU A 80 15.16 31.43 37.99
C GLU A 80 14.27 30.32 38.57
N GLN A 81 14.93 29.31 39.14
CA GLN A 81 14.33 28.25 39.93
C GLN A 81 15.23 27.97 41.12
N THR A 82 14.63 27.77 42.30
CA THR A 82 15.32 27.28 43.51
C THR A 82 15.96 25.92 43.23
N ASP A 83 16.94 25.51 44.03
CA ASP A 83 17.67 24.25 43.80
C ASP A 83 16.72 23.03 43.74
N ASP A 84 15.67 22.99 44.57
CA ASP A 84 14.63 21.93 44.52
C ASP A 84 13.96 21.81 43.16
N ALA A 85 13.66 22.93 42.52
CA ALA A 85 12.96 22.95 41.25
C ALA A 85 13.91 22.55 40.10
N ARG A 86 15.21 22.87 40.21
CA ARG A 86 16.26 22.31 39.35
C ARG A 86 16.41 20.79 39.50
N PHE A 87 16.38 20.26 40.72
CA PHE A 87 16.46 18.80 40.95
C PHE A 87 15.23 18.07 40.36
N SER A 88 14.03 18.66 40.48
CA SER A 88 12.82 18.13 39.84
C SER A 88 12.95 18.10 38.32
N ASP A 89 13.49 19.14 37.70
CA ASP A 89 13.65 19.22 36.25
C ASP A 89 14.71 18.22 35.74
N VAL A 90 15.79 17.98 36.50
CA VAL A 90 16.75 16.89 36.21
C VAL A 90 16.07 15.52 36.26
N HIS A 91 15.27 15.24 37.29
CA HIS A 91 14.56 13.96 37.40
C HIS A 91 13.64 13.71 36.20
N LYS A 92 12.86 14.72 35.81
CA LYS A 92 11.98 14.65 34.62
C LYS A 92 12.76 14.45 33.33
N ALA A 93 13.88 15.14 33.17
CA ALA A 93 14.72 14.98 31.99
C ALA A 93 15.28 13.54 31.89
N VAL A 94 15.73 12.97 33.01
CA VAL A 94 16.24 11.60 33.06
C VAL A 94 15.13 10.58 32.79
N GLU A 95 13.94 10.78 33.35
CA GLU A 95 12.77 9.91 33.09
C GLU A 95 12.36 9.97 31.60
N LEU A 96 12.31 11.16 31.00
CA LEU A 96 12.04 11.32 29.57
C LEU A 96 13.10 10.63 28.70
N VAL A 97 14.38 10.74 29.05
CA VAL A 97 15.44 10.04 28.30
C VAL A 97 15.31 8.53 28.45
N ALA A 98 15.03 8.03 29.66
CA ALA A 98 14.89 6.60 29.92
C ALA A 98 13.71 5.99 29.15
N THR A 99 12.56 6.66 29.17
CA THR A 99 11.36 6.21 28.45
C THR A 99 11.56 6.20 26.94
N GLU A 100 12.18 7.24 26.40
CA GLU A 100 12.42 7.34 24.95
C GLU A 100 13.52 6.38 24.50
N GLN A 101 14.52 6.09 25.35
CA GLN A 101 15.50 5.04 25.10
C GLN A 101 14.85 3.66 25.08
N GLN A 102 13.90 3.39 25.99
CA GLN A 102 13.15 2.13 25.97
C GLN A 102 12.35 2.00 24.67
N ILE A 103 11.59 3.03 24.28
CA ILE A 103 10.80 3.05 23.04
C ILE A 103 11.71 2.87 21.81
N LEU A 104 12.87 3.55 21.79
CA LEU A 104 13.85 3.40 20.71
C LEU A 104 14.33 1.95 20.64
N SER A 105 14.71 1.34 21.77
CA SER A 105 15.21 -0.04 21.82
C SER A 105 14.17 -1.04 21.31
N GLU A 106 12.91 -0.94 21.77
CA GLU A 106 11.83 -1.82 21.29
C GLU A 106 11.58 -1.65 19.80
N ARG A 107 11.65 -0.42 19.27
CA ARG A 107 11.49 -0.15 17.84
C ARG A 107 12.65 -0.70 17.03
N THR A 108 13.89 -0.53 17.50
CA THR A 108 15.07 -1.06 16.81
C THR A 108 15.07 -2.58 16.81
N ASP A 109 14.72 -3.23 17.93
CA ASP A 109 14.66 -4.68 18.04
C ASP A 109 13.59 -5.25 17.09
N LYS A 110 12.41 -4.63 17.04
CA LYS A 110 11.36 -5.00 16.08
C LYS A 110 11.86 -4.86 14.65
N SER A 111 12.43 -3.70 14.29
CA SER A 111 12.93 -3.45 12.94
C SER A 111 14.03 -4.42 12.53
N LEU A 112 14.97 -4.73 13.42
CA LEU A 112 16.03 -5.71 13.16
C LEU A 112 15.44 -7.11 12.97
N SER A 113 14.52 -7.53 13.84
CA SER A 113 13.87 -8.84 13.72
C SER A 113 13.06 -9.00 12.42
N GLU A 114 12.45 -7.93 11.92
CA GLU A 114 11.75 -7.93 10.63
C GLU A 114 12.72 -7.98 9.46
N GLN A 115 13.85 -7.27 9.55
CA GLN A 115 14.91 -7.32 8.55
C GLN A 115 15.56 -8.70 8.48
N ASP A 116 15.85 -9.33 9.62
CA ASP A 116 16.42 -10.67 9.68
C ASP A 116 15.51 -11.71 9.01
N LYS A 117 14.19 -11.61 9.22
CA LYS A 117 13.20 -12.46 8.54
C LYS A 117 13.22 -12.26 7.04
N ARG A 118 13.18 -11.01 6.58
CA ARG A 118 13.22 -10.68 5.14
C ARG A 118 14.52 -11.15 4.49
N LEU A 119 15.66 -11.00 5.17
CA LEU A 119 16.94 -11.49 4.70
C LEU A 119 16.95 -13.02 4.59
N SER A 120 16.44 -13.71 5.61
CA SER A 120 16.34 -15.18 5.60
C SER A 120 15.44 -15.69 4.47
N GLU A 121 14.30 -15.05 4.24
CA GLU A 121 13.39 -15.36 3.12
C GLU A 121 14.06 -15.12 1.76
N LEU A 122 14.79 -14.01 1.62
CA LEU A 122 15.49 -13.67 0.39
C LEU A 122 16.65 -14.63 0.11
N GLU A 123 17.40 -15.02 1.14
CA GLU A 123 18.47 -16.02 1.05
C GLU A 123 17.91 -17.38 0.61
N SER A 124 16.78 -17.82 1.16
CA SER A 124 16.11 -19.05 0.75
C SER A 124 15.67 -18.99 -0.72
N SER A 125 15.02 -17.89 -1.12
CA SER A 125 14.58 -17.71 -2.51
C SER A 125 15.76 -17.69 -3.48
N LEU A 126 16.88 -17.06 -3.11
CA LEU A 126 18.09 -17.03 -3.91
C LEU A 126 18.71 -18.43 -4.05
N GLN A 127 18.75 -19.22 -2.98
CA GLN A 127 19.21 -20.61 -3.04
C GLN A 127 18.34 -21.46 -3.97
N GLU A 128 17.02 -21.33 -3.88
CA GLU A 128 16.08 -22.03 -4.78
C GLU A 128 16.29 -21.64 -6.25
N GLN A 129 16.46 -20.33 -6.53
CA GLN A 129 16.73 -19.84 -7.87
C GLN A 129 18.06 -20.34 -8.42
N LEU A 130 19.12 -20.35 -7.61
CA LEU A 130 20.42 -20.90 -8.00
C LEU A 130 20.34 -22.40 -8.31
N ALA A 131 19.60 -23.16 -7.51
CA ALA A 131 19.38 -24.59 -7.75
C ALA A 131 18.59 -24.82 -9.05
N ALA A 132 17.49 -24.10 -9.26
CA ALA A 132 16.69 -24.18 -10.49
C ALA A 132 17.49 -23.76 -11.73
N PHE A 133 18.34 -22.75 -11.60
CA PHE A 133 19.23 -22.30 -12.66
C PHE A 133 20.27 -23.37 -13.03
N ALA A 134 20.93 -23.97 -12.04
CA ALA A 134 21.88 -25.06 -12.26
C ALA A 134 21.21 -26.28 -12.92
N GLU A 135 19.97 -26.61 -12.52
CA GLU A 135 19.19 -27.67 -13.16
C GLU A 135 18.84 -27.34 -14.62
N LEU A 136 18.49 -26.09 -14.91
CA LEU A 136 18.27 -25.62 -16.28
C LEU A 136 19.53 -25.67 -17.13
N GLU A 137 20.69 -25.25 -16.61
CA GLU A 137 21.97 -25.38 -17.30
C GLU A 137 22.30 -26.85 -17.62
N GLN A 138 22.03 -27.77 -16.69
CA GLN A 138 22.22 -29.20 -16.91
C GLN A 138 21.27 -29.75 -17.98
N LYS A 139 19.99 -29.32 -17.98
CA LYS A 139 19.02 -29.71 -19.01
C LYS A 139 19.43 -29.19 -20.40
N LEU A 140 19.82 -27.93 -20.50
CA LEU A 140 20.23 -27.32 -21.77
C LEU A 140 21.55 -27.89 -22.30
N SER A 141 22.48 -28.26 -21.43
CA SER A 141 23.73 -28.90 -21.85
C SER A 141 23.55 -30.36 -22.29
N SER A 142 22.50 -31.03 -21.82
CA SER A 142 22.15 -32.40 -22.24
C SER A 142 21.15 -32.45 -23.40
N GLU A 143 20.41 -31.37 -23.67
CA GLU A 143 19.60 -31.24 -24.88
C GLU A 143 20.51 -31.04 -26.11
N ASP A 144 20.63 -32.10 -26.91
CA ASP A 144 21.29 -32.05 -28.21
C ASP A 144 20.57 -31.06 -29.15
N SER A 145 21.35 -30.32 -29.94
CA SER A 145 20.91 -29.23 -30.83
C SER A 145 19.94 -29.63 -31.95
N ARG A 146 19.60 -30.92 -32.09
CA ARG A 146 18.71 -31.44 -33.14
C ARG A 146 17.63 -32.35 -32.59
N LYS A 147 16.47 -31.77 -32.28
CA LYS A 147 15.22 -32.51 -32.08
C LYS A 147 14.65 -33.12 -33.37
N ASP A 148 15.23 -32.78 -34.52
CA ASP A 148 14.79 -33.18 -35.87
C ASP A 148 15.59 -34.32 -36.50
N TYR A 149 16.36 -35.12 -35.73
CA TYR A 149 17.04 -36.28 -36.33
C TYR A 149 16.02 -37.36 -36.72
N ARG A 150 15.47 -37.25 -37.94
CA ARG A 150 14.81 -38.37 -38.61
C ARG A 150 15.83 -39.48 -38.75
N GLN A 151 15.58 -40.63 -38.11
CA GLN A 151 16.31 -41.85 -38.38
C GLN A 151 16.37 -42.06 -39.90
N ARG A 152 17.57 -42.26 -40.46
CA ARG A 152 17.69 -42.59 -41.88
C ARG A 152 16.93 -43.89 -42.11
N ALA A 153 15.94 -43.86 -43.00
CA ALA A 153 15.29 -45.06 -43.49
C ALA A 153 16.39 -46.03 -43.96
N PRO A 154 16.38 -47.31 -43.52
CA PRO A 154 17.32 -48.29 -44.02
C PRO A 154 17.07 -48.43 -45.52
N GLY A 155 17.96 -47.83 -46.32
CA GLY A 155 18.03 -48.10 -47.76
C GLY A 155 18.30 -49.59 -47.92
N GLY A 156 17.41 -50.27 -48.64
CA GLY A 156 17.21 -51.71 -48.56
C GLY A 156 18.49 -52.54 -48.71
N ASP A 157 18.78 -53.33 -47.68
CA ASP A 157 19.40 -54.65 -47.81
C ASP A 157 19.27 -55.45 -46.50
N ALA A 158 18.02 -55.76 -46.12
CA ALA A 158 17.74 -56.80 -45.11
C ALA A 158 16.47 -57.57 -45.52
N PRO A 159 16.50 -58.92 -45.55
CA PRO A 159 15.44 -59.73 -46.13
C PRO A 159 14.23 -59.83 -45.20
N THR A 160 13.05 -59.64 -45.80
CA THR A 160 11.72 -60.21 -45.45
C THR A 160 11.42 -60.51 -43.98
N GLY A 161 10.47 -59.78 -43.40
CA GLY A 161 9.77 -60.29 -42.23
C GLY A 161 8.96 -59.29 -41.39
N THR A 162 8.06 -58.52 -41.98
CA THR A 162 6.93 -57.95 -41.21
C THR A 162 5.71 -57.83 -42.12
N LEU A 163 4.83 -58.83 -42.06
CA LEU A 163 3.46 -58.71 -42.55
C LEU A 163 2.73 -57.72 -41.65
N THR A 164 2.38 -56.55 -42.18
CA THR A 164 1.32 -55.73 -41.61
C THR A 164 -0.02 -56.29 -42.09
N ASN A 165 -0.78 -56.86 -41.15
CA ASN A 165 -2.19 -57.19 -41.37
C ASN A 165 -2.98 -55.89 -41.59
N CYS A 166 -3.86 -55.90 -42.58
CA CYS A 166 -4.79 -54.82 -42.89
C CYS A 166 -5.90 -54.74 -41.84
#